data_AF-A0A2W5YYG5-F1
#
_entry.id   AF-A0A2W5YYG5-F1
#
_cell.length_a   1.000
_cell.length_b   1.000
_cell.length_c   1.000
_cell.angle_alpha   90.00
_cell.angle_beta   90.00
_cell.angle_gamma   90.00
#
_symmetry.space_group_name_H-M   'P 1'
#
loop_
_entity.id
_entity.type
_entity.pdbx_description
1 polymer ?
#
loop_
_entity_poly.entity_id
_entity_poly.type
_entity_poly.pdbx_seq_one_letter_code
_entity_poly.pdbx_strand_id
1 'polypeptide(L)'
;MHVLADSGSAFAINGFAGLTGAQQLSFWFSFILFNGYVGLEAVCLAAFYFAARPRSGSPNPAAIWYFIAALWVVMSFITTVWAAPAEKAFLDDSGTSLAVGTKAIKEFMGLGFAGIAVMCLLIGALSTVQRKRRAAQTLVI
;
A
#
# COMPACT_ATOMS: atom_id res chain seq x y z
N MET A 1 9.02 44.48 2.48
CA MET A 1 8.15 43.44 1.88
C MET A 1 7.84 42.43 2.97
N HIS A 2 6.63 42.50 3.52
CA HIS A 2 6.09 41.51 4.45
C HIS A 2 5.91 40.18 3.69
N VAL A 3 6.72 39.17 4.00
CA VAL A 3 6.38 37.79 3.62
C VAL A 3 5.48 37.26 4.70
N LEU A 4 4.31 36.81 4.25
CA LEU A 4 3.18 36.35 5.04
C LEU A 4 3.63 35.29 6.05
N ALA A 5 3.08 35.39 7.26
CA ALA A 5 3.02 34.27 8.18
C ALA A 5 2.19 33.17 7.53
N ASP A 6 2.83 32.31 6.73
CA ASP A 6 2.23 31.07 6.30
C ASP A 6 2.05 30.22 7.55
N SER A 7 0.79 29.87 7.81
CA SER A 7 0.33 29.03 8.90
C SER A 7 1.13 27.73 8.96
N GLY A 8 2.23 27.75 9.71
CA GLY A 8 3.10 26.61 9.95
C GLY A 8 2.31 25.56 10.72
N SER A 9 1.95 24.47 10.05
CA SER A 9 1.42 23.29 10.72
C SER A 9 2.35 22.93 11.89
N ALA A 10 1.81 22.49 13.02
CA ALA A 10 2.63 22.08 14.17
C ALA A 10 3.69 21.02 13.80
N PHE A 11 3.44 20.26 12.72
CA PHE A 11 4.36 19.34 12.07
C PHE A 11 5.60 20.02 11.46
N ALA A 12 5.45 21.20 10.86
CA ALA A 12 6.56 21.97 10.29
C ALA A 12 7.46 22.60 11.37
N ILE A 13 6.92 22.92 12.55
CA ILE A 13 7.66 23.62 13.60
C ILE A 13 8.42 22.66 14.54
N ASN A 14 7.85 21.49 14.87
CA ASN A 14 8.47 20.52 15.80
C ASN A 14 8.69 19.12 15.23
N GLY A 15 8.03 18.74 14.13
CA GLY A 15 8.09 17.37 13.58
C GLY A 15 9.38 17.04 12.81
N PHE A 16 10.05 18.06 12.27
CA PHE A 16 11.27 17.91 11.46
C PHE A 16 12.48 18.69 12.00
N ALA A 17 12.38 19.23 13.21
CA ALA A 17 13.46 19.98 13.84
C ALA A 17 14.72 19.10 13.97
N GLY A 18 15.82 19.53 13.36
CA GLY A 18 17.10 18.79 13.36
C GLY A 18 17.27 17.76 12.23
N LEU A 19 16.28 17.59 11.34
CA LEU A 19 16.41 16.73 10.16
C LEU A 19 16.84 17.51 8.92
N THR A 20 17.76 16.93 8.14
CA THR A 20 18.17 17.48 6.83
C THR A 20 17.04 17.31 5.81
N GLY A 21 17.04 18.14 4.75
CA GLY A 21 16.01 18.05 3.69
C GLY A 21 15.88 16.65 3.06
N ALA A 22 16.99 15.91 2.93
CA ALA A 22 16.97 14.52 2.46
C ALA A 22 16.29 13.55 3.44
N GLN A 23 16.50 13.74 4.75
CA GLN A 23 15.84 12.95 5.80
C GLN A 23 14.34 13.20 5.86
N GLN A 24 13.93 14.47 5.71
CA GLN A 24 12.52 14.85 5.64
C GLN A 24 11.83 14.16 4.46
N LEU A 25 12.50 14.13 3.30
CA LEU A 25 11.96 13.53 2.09
C LEU A 25 11.91 11.99 2.17
N SER A 26 12.92 11.36 2.77
CA SER A 26 12.89 9.92 3.11
C SER A 26 11.70 9.59 4.02
N PHE A 27 11.48 10.40 5.07
CA PHE A 27 10.34 10.22 5.97
C PHE A 27 9.01 10.30 5.22
N TRP A 28 8.83 11.28 4.34
CA TRP A 28 7.62 11.41 3.53
C TRP A 28 7.40 10.20 2.62
N PHE A 29 8.44 9.66 1.99
CA PHE A 29 8.31 8.45 1.18
C PHE A 29 7.88 7.24 2.01
N SER A 30 8.53 6.98 3.14
CA SER A 30 8.13 5.89 4.04
C SER A 30 6.70 6.09 4.56
N PHE A 31 6.30 7.33 4.87
CA PHE A 31 4.95 7.64 5.31
C PHE A 31 3.89 7.36 4.23
N ILE A 32 4.15 7.79 2.99
CA ILE A 32 3.26 7.54 1.84
C ILE A 32 3.17 6.03 1.56
N LEU A 33 4.30 5.32 1.59
CA LEU A 33 4.33 3.87 1.38
C LEU A 33 3.52 3.13 2.44
N PHE A 34 3.75 3.45 3.72
CA PHE A 34 3.01 2.84 4.82
C PHE A 34 1.50 3.06 4.68
N ASN A 35 1.06 4.31 4.46
CA ASN A 35 -0.35 4.61 4.27
C ASN A 35 -0.92 3.97 3.00
N GLY A 36 -0.11 3.86 1.94
CA GLY A 36 -0.45 3.12 0.72
C GLY A 36 -0.75 1.65 1.01
N TYR A 37 0.07 0.98 1.83
CA TYR A 37 -0.16 -0.39 2.27
C TYR A 37 -1.42 -0.51 3.14
N VAL A 38 -1.68 0.44 4.05
CA VAL A 38 -2.93 0.49 4.84
C VAL A 38 -4.15 0.60 3.94
N GLY A 39 -4.12 1.53 2.97
CA GLY A 39 -5.20 1.71 2.02
C GLY A 39 -5.43 0.46 1.17
N LEU A 40 -4.35 -0.15 0.69
CA LEU A 40 -4.43 -1.36 -0.11
C LEU A 40 -5.02 -2.54 0.68
N GLU A 41 -4.64 -2.70 1.95
CA GLU A 41 -5.20 -3.75 2.82
C GLU A 41 -6.69 -3.53 3.08
N ALA A 42 -7.09 -2.29 3.36
CA ALA A 42 -8.50 -1.94 3.52
C ALA A 42 -9.32 -2.28 2.27
N VAL A 43 -8.77 -2.03 1.07
CA VAL A 43 -9.39 -2.40 -0.21
C VAL A 43 -9.47 -3.93 -0.38
N CYS A 44 -8.40 -4.67 -0.08
CA CYS A 44 -8.40 -6.13 -0.13
C CYS A 44 -9.48 -6.73 0.78
N LEU A 45 -9.56 -6.29 2.03
CA LEU A 45 -10.53 -6.77 3.00
C LEU A 45 -11.96 -6.38 2.61
N ALA A 46 -12.19 -5.17 2.11
CA ALA A 46 -13.49 -4.76 1.60
C ALA A 46 -13.92 -5.63 0.40
N ALA A 47 -13.03 -5.85 -0.57
CA ALA A 47 -13.30 -6.70 -1.73
C ALA A 47 -13.59 -8.15 -1.31
N PHE A 48 -12.82 -8.68 -0.37
CA PHE A 48 -13.04 -9.99 0.22
C PHE A 48 -14.42 -10.08 0.90
N TYR A 49 -14.76 -9.13 1.76
CA TYR A 49 -16.04 -9.09 2.48
C TYR A 49 -17.24 -9.15 1.51
N PHE A 50 -17.20 -8.33 0.44
CA PHE A 50 -18.28 -8.32 -0.55
C PHE A 50 -18.35 -9.57 -1.42
N ALA A 51 -17.20 -10.20 -1.70
CA ALA A 51 -17.14 -11.42 -2.51
C ALA A 51 -17.48 -12.69 -1.71
N ALA A 52 -17.12 -12.74 -0.43
CA ALA A 52 -17.36 -13.87 0.46
C ALA A 52 -18.84 -13.99 0.87
N ARG A 53 -19.58 -12.88 0.88
CA ARG A 53 -21.02 -12.87 1.23
C ARG A 53 -21.84 -13.57 0.14
N PRO A 54 -22.44 -14.75 0.40
CA PRO A 54 -23.20 -15.47 -0.61
C PRO A 54 -24.51 -14.74 -0.89
N ARG A 55 -24.73 -14.32 -2.14
CA ARG A 55 -26.01 -13.74 -2.61
C ARG A 55 -26.92 -14.76 -3.31
N SER A 56 -26.38 -15.91 -3.74
CA SER A 56 -27.11 -16.90 -4.54
C SER A 56 -26.73 -18.35 -4.19
N GLY A 57 -26.47 -18.63 -2.91
CA GLY A 57 -26.18 -19.98 -2.41
C GLY A 57 -24.75 -20.50 -2.60
N SER A 58 -23.92 -19.86 -3.42
CA SER A 58 -22.48 -20.18 -3.56
C SER A 58 -21.58 -18.96 -3.35
N PRO A 59 -20.50 -19.08 -2.54
CA PRO A 59 -19.48 -18.04 -2.43
C PRO A 59 -18.84 -17.73 -3.80
N ASN A 60 -18.49 -16.48 -4.05
CA ASN A 60 -17.77 -16.12 -5.27
C ASN A 60 -16.32 -16.66 -5.18
N PRO A 61 -15.84 -17.51 -6.11
CA PRO A 61 -14.46 -18.00 -6.08
C PRO A 61 -13.41 -16.87 -6.15
N ALA A 62 -13.80 -15.67 -6.63
CA ALA A 62 -12.96 -14.46 -6.55
C ALA A 62 -12.55 -14.08 -5.12
N ALA A 63 -13.32 -14.46 -4.11
CA ALA A 63 -13.01 -14.17 -2.70
C ALA A 63 -11.65 -14.75 -2.28
N ILE A 64 -11.27 -15.92 -2.80
CA ILE A 64 -9.97 -16.54 -2.49
C ILE A 64 -8.83 -15.63 -2.95
N TRP A 65 -8.94 -15.03 -4.13
CA TRP A 65 -7.93 -14.12 -4.66
C TRP A 65 -7.81 -12.84 -3.83
N TYR A 66 -8.93 -12.29 -3.36
CA TYR A 66 -8.92 -11.12 -2.47
C TYR A 66 -8.34 -11.43 -1.08
N PHE A 67 -8.59 -12.64 -0.56
CA PHE A 67 -8.00 -13.09 0.69
C PHE A 67 -6.48 -13.28 0.57
N ILE A 68 -6.03 -13.94 -0.50
CA ILE A 68 -4.59 -14.09 -0.79
C ILE A 68 -3.93 -12.72 -0.97
N ALA A 69 -4.60 -11.79 -1.66
CA ALA A 69 -4.11 -10.42 -1.79
C ALA A 69 -3.89 -9.76 -0.42
N ALA A 70 -4.87 -9.84 0.50
CA ALA A 70 -4.73 -9.31 1.85
C ALA A 70 -3.52 -9.89 2.59
N LEU A 71 -3.32 -11.22 2.52
CA LEU A 71 -2.15 -11.86 3.13
C LEU A 71 -0.81 -11.32 2.58
N TRP A 72 -0.73 -11.03 1.27
CA TRP A 72 0.46 -10.42 0.68
C TRP A 72 0.67 -8.96 1.09
N VAL A 73 -0.40 -8.18 1.29
CA VAL A 73 -0.27 -6.82 1.83
C VAL A 73 0.21 -6.85 3.28
N VAL A 74 -0.26 -7.80 4.09
CA VAL A 74 0.27 -8.01 5.45
C VAL A 74 1.77 -8.32 5.43
N MET A 75 2.26 -9.13 4.47
CA MET A 75 3.69 -9.34 4.30
C MET A 75 4.44 -8.05 3.93
N SER A 76 3.82 -7.20 3.11
CA SER A 76 4.35 -5.87 2.77
C SER A 76 4.44 -4.96 4.02
N PHE A 77 3.48 -5.04 4.92
CA PHE A 77 3.54 -4.34 6.20
C PHE A 77 4.69 -4.80 7.08
N ILE A 78 4.88 -6.11 7.20
CA ILE A 78 5.96 -6.68 7.99
C ILE A 78 7.30 -6.10 7.50
N THR A 79 7.53 -6.03 6.19
CA THR A 79 8.76 -5.45 5.66
C THR A 79 8.99 -3.99 6.07
N THR A 80 7.94 -3.18 6.26
CA THR A 80 8.06 -1.79 6.76
C THR A 80 8.35 -1.70 8.26
N VAL A 81 7.82 -2.60 9.08
CA VAL A 81 8.07 -2.62 10.54
C VAL A 81 9.52 -3.02 10.84
N TRP A 82 10.10 -3.86 10.00
CA TRP A 82 11.50 -4.31 10.11
C TRP A 82 12.48 -3.51 9.24
N ALA A 83 11.99 -2.45 8.57
CA ALA A 83 12.80 -1.54 7.79
C ALA A 83 13.65 -0.63 8.68
N ALA A 84 14.59 0.08 8.05
CA ALA A 84 15.31 1.15 8.75
C ALA A 84 14.34 2.25 9.20
N PRO A 85 14.72 3.08 10.21
CA PRO A 85 13.94 4.26 10.57
C PRO A 85 13.56 5.10 9.34
N ALA A 86 12.32 5.59 9.29
CA ALA A 86 11.71 6.21 8.12
C ALA A 86 12.55 7.36 7.52
N GLU A 87 13.19 8.15 8.37
CA GLU A 87 14.05 9.27 8.00
C GLU A 87 15.39 8.84 7.36
N LYS A 88 15.72 7.53 7.40
CA LYS A 88 16.95 6.95 6.84
C LYS A 88 16.72 5.83 5.83
N ALA A 89 15.46 5.46 5.58
CA ALA A 89 15.11 4.33 4.71
C ALA A 89 15.56 4.52 3.26
N PHE A 90 15.54 5.77 2.76
CA PHE A 90 15.89 6.13 1.38
C PHE A 90 17.17 6.97 1.26
N LEU A 91 18.06 6.86 2.24
CA LEU A 91 19.38 7.50 2.20
C LEU A 91 20.46 6.48 1.80
N ASP A 92 21.53 7.00 1.21
CA ASP A 92 22.79 6.25 1.05
C ASP A 92 23.29 5.70 2.39
N ASP A 93 24.17 4.70 2.36
CA ASP A 93 24.78 4.12 3.55
C ASP A 93 25.54 5.18 4.37
N SER A 94 26.04 6.24 3.71
CA SER A 94 26.64 7.43 4.33
C SER A 94 25.64 8.38 5.00
N GLY A 95 24.34 8.29 4.71
CA GLY A 95 23.28 9.10 5.30
C GLY A 95 23.23 10.56 4.82
N THR A 96 23.97 10.91 3.76
CA THR A 96 24.15 12.30 3.32
C THR A 96 23.26 12.70 2.14
N SER A 97 22.88 11.75 1.30
CA SER A 97 22.10 11.98 0.08
C SER A 97 20.98 10.94 -0.08
N LEU A 98 19.95 11.30 -0.85
CA LEU A 98 18.91 10.36 -1.27
C LEU A 98 19.52 9.36 -2.25
N ALA A 99 19.55 8.09 -1.85
CA ALA A 99 20.02 7.00 -2.68
C ALA A 99 19.41 5.67 -2.23
N VAL A 100 19.42 4.68 -3.11
CA VAL A 100 19.01 3.31 -2.79
C VAL A 100 20.19 2.61 -2.11
N GLY A 101 20.37 2.89 -0.82
CA GLY A 101 21.33 2.19 0.04
C GLY A 101 20.85 0.80 0.46
N THR A 102 21.66 0.08 1.22
CA THR A 102 21.30 -1.28 1.70
C THR A 102 20.01 -1.31 2.54
N LYS A 103 19.69 -0.18 3.19
CA LYS A 103 18.47 0.02 3.99
C LYS A 103 17.19 0.07 3.15
N ALA A 104 17.28 0.56 1.92
CA ALA A 104 16.15 0.68 1.00
C ALA A 104 15.72 -0.69 0.43
N ILE A 105 16.60 -1.70 0.44
CA ILE A 105 16.31 -3.05 -0.08
C ILE A 105 15.07 -3.66 0.59
N LYS A 106 14.90 -3.44 1.90
CA LYS A 106 13.73 -3.93 2.65
C LYS A 106 12.43 -3.28 2.19
N GLU A 107 12.46 -2.00 1.84
CA GLU A 107 11.31 -1.27 1.29
C GLU A 107 10.94 -1.80 -0.10
N PHE A 108 11.94 -2.13 -0.94
CA PHE A 108 11.71 -2.74 -2.24
C PHE A 108 11.13 -4.16 -2.17
N MET A 109 11.52 -4.95 -1.17
CA MET A 109 10.89 -6.25 -0.93
C MET A 109 9.40 -6.09 -0.59
N GLY A 110 9.06 -5.09 0.25
CA GLY A 110 7.68 -4.75 0.54
C GLY A 110 6.88 -4.32 -0.69
N LEU A 111 7.49 -3.50 -1.56
CA LEU A 111 6.88 -3.15 -2.84
C LEU A 111 6.64 -4.37 -3.73
N GLY A 112 7.54 -5.35 -3.73
CA GLY A 112 7.37 -6.61 -4.45
C GLY A 112 6.15 -7.39 -3.96
N PHE A 113 5.98 -7.53 -2.65
CA PHE A 113 4.80 -8.18 -2.07
C PHE A 113 3.51 -7.40 -2.37
N ALA A 114 3.53 -6.07 -2.30
CA ALA A 114 2.40 -5.24 -2.65
C ALA A 114 2.02 -5.39 -4.14
N GLY A 115 3.01 -5.52 -5.02
CA GLY A 115 2.79 -5.81 -6.44
C GLY A 115 2.06 -7.14 -6.66
N ILE A 116 2.45 -8.19 -5.94
CA ILE A 116 1.76 -9.50 -6.00
C ILE A 116 0.32 -9.36 -5.49
N ALA A 117 0.11 -8.63 -4.39
CA ALA A 117 -1.24 -8.38 -3.87
C ALA A 117 -2.14 -7.67 -4.89
N VAL A 118 -1.63 -6.64 -5.58
CA VAL A 118 -2.35 -5.95 -6.65
C VAL A 118 -2.71 -6.90 -7.80
N MET A 119 -1.80 -7.79 -8.20
CA MET A 119 -2.10 -8.80 -9.23
C MET A 119 -3.21 -9.74 -8.80
N CYS A 120 -3.21 -10.19 -7.54
CA CYS A 120 -4.29 -11.02 -7.00
C CYS A 120 -5.63 -10.27 -6.96
N LEU A 121 -5.64 -8.98 -6.57
CA LEU A 121 -6.83 -8.12 -6.65
C LEU A 121 -7.39 -8.03 -8.08
N LEU A 122 -6.53 -7.83 -9.06
CA LEU A 122 -6.92 -7.73 -10.47
C LEU A 122 -7.54 -9.05 -10.98
N ILE A 123 -6.95 -10.20 -10.64
CA ILE A 123 -7.50 -11.53 -10.99
C ILE A 123 -8.88 -11.73 -10.34
N GLY A 124 -9.03 -11.38 -9.07
CA GLY A 124 -10.33 -11.42 -8.37
C GLY A 124 -11.38 -10.51 -9.02
N ALA A 125 -10.99 -9.30 -9.44
CA ALA A 125 -11.87 -8.37 -10.13
C ALA A 125 -12.32 -8.89 -11.50
N LEU A 126 -11.38 -9.39 -12.30
CA LEU A 126 -11.66 -9.95 -13.62
C LEU A 126 -12.59 -11.17 -13.55
N SER A 127 -12.34 -12.10 -12.62
CA SER A 127 -13.20 -13.27 -12.41
C SER A 127 -14.62 -12.88 -11.99
N THR A 128 -14.76 -11.86 -11.14
CA THR A 128 -16.07 -11.32 -10.75
C THR A 128 -16.83 -10.70 -11.93
N VAL A 129 -16.16 -9.93 -12.78
CA VAL A 129 -16.76 -9.32 -13.98
C VAL A 129 -17.20 -10.40 -14.97
N GLN A 130 -16.35 -11.40 -15.23
CA GLN A 130 -16.67 -12.50 -16.13
C GLN A 130 -17.88 -13.30 -15.66
N ARG A 131 -18.00 -13.57 -14.35
CA ARG A 131 -19.17 -14.27 -13.80
C ARG A 131 -20.46 -13.47 -13.98
N LYS A 132 -20.42 -12.16 -13.74
CA LYS A 132 -21.59 -11.28 -13.98
C LYS A 132 -22.03 -11.30 -15.44
N ARG A 133 -21.07 -11.27 -16.39
CA ARG A 133 -21.37 -11.37 -17.83
C ARG A 133 -22.01 -12.72 -18.20
N ARG A 134 -21.48 -13.84 -17.70
CA ARG A 134 -22.04 -15.17 -17.95
C ARG A 134 -23.46 -15.31 -17.40
N ALA A 135 -23.70 -14.86 -16.17
CA ALA A 135 -25.02 -14.92 -15.55
C ALA A 135 -26.06 -14.07 -16.33
N ALA A 136 -25.67 -12.91 -16.85
CA ALA A 136 -26.53 -12.10 -17.69
C ALA A 136 -26.87 -12.78 -19.02
N GLN A 137 -25.92 -13.50 -19.63
CA GLN A 137 -26.16 -14.24 -20.87
C GLN A 137 -27.10 -15.44 -20.68
N THR A 138 -27.03 -16.12 -19.52
CA THR A 138 -27.94 -17.25 -19.22
C THR A 138 -29.39 -16.81 -19.00
N LEU A 139 -29.66 -15.56 -18.62
CA LEU A 139 -31.02 -15.03 -18.42
C LEU A 139 -31.71 -14.58 -19.73
N VAL A 140 -30.97 -14.50 -20.84
CA VAL A 140 -31.48 -14.00 -22.14
C VAL A 140 -31.84 -15.16 -23.09
N ILE A 141 -31.65 -16.42 -22.67
CA ILE A 141 -32.00 -17.65 -23.38
C ILE A 141 -33.21 -18.28 -22.69
#